data_AF-A0A4D4MUD7-F1
#
_entry.id   AF-A0A4D4MUD7-F1
#
_cell.length_a   1.000
_cell.length_b   1.000
_cell.length_c   1.000
_cell.angle_alpha   90.00
_cell.angle_beta   90.00
_cell.angle_gamma   90.00
#
_symmetry.space_group_name_H-M   'P 1'
#
loop_
_entity.id
_entity.type
_entity.pdbx_description
1 polymer ?
#
loop_
_entity_poly.entity_id
_entity_poly.type
_entity_poly.pdbx_seq_one_letter_code
_entity_poly.pdbx_strand_id
1 'polypeptide(L)'
;MYTPHAEEDAGEPRDAARGADALVEYVPLGDAVAQQACSKRTGPYQRQVERWLKLKVDGKQSGADCVAVRAFQTRYKIKPAIGYAGPVTWAHMQLLSARKNPNAAGKCPVRTYRVACVDLARQLTWVQKGQKVVYGPVPMRSGRAGYRTRTGWFTVYWKHKNHVSTIYNTPMPYSQFFSGGQAFHAVYGDIYNPNGSWGCVNLRLADARTLWGVLKKNDRVYVWGRRAGT
;
A
#
# COMPACT_ATOMS: atom_id res chain seq x y z
N MET A 1 -24.68 14.04 -3.87
CA MET A 1 -23.24 14.01 -4.23
C MET A 1 -23.11 14.55 -5.63
N TYR A 2 -22.05 15.30 -5.91
CA TYR A 2 -21.80 15.83 -7.24
C TYR A 2 -21.63 14.70 -8.27
N THR A 3 -22.20 14.87 -9.46
CA THR A 3 -21.99 13.96 -10.58
C THR A 3 -21.20 14.72 -11.64
N PRO A 4 -19.95 14.33 -11.93
CA PRO A 4 -19.14 14.96 -12.97
C PRO A 4 -19.85 14.94 -14.33
N HIS A 5 -19.66 16.01 -15.11
CA HIS A 5 -20.10 16.01 -16.51
C HIS A 5 -19.21 15.07 -17.34
N ALA A 6 -19.72 14.59 -18.49
CA ALA A 6 -19.01 13.65 -19.34
C ALA A 6 -17.62 14.16 -19.77
N GLU A 7 -17.48 15.47 -20.01
CA GLU A 7 -16.21 16.11 -20.35
C GLU A 7 -15.18 16.06 -19.22
N GLU A 8 -15.60 16.35 -17.98
CA GLU A 8 -14.75 16.25 -16.80
C GLU A 8 -14.32 14.80 -16.54
N ASP A 9 -15.27 13.87 -16.68
CA ASP A 9 -15.01 12.45 -16.52
C ASP A 9 -14.15 11.88 -17.67
N ALA A 10 -14.12 12.52 -18.84
CA ALA A 10 -13.23 12.17 -19.94
C ALA A 10 -11.78 12.62 -19.71
N GLY A 11 -11.56 13.69 -18.95
CA GLY A 11 -10.22 14.17 -18.60
C GLY A 11 -9.43 13.12 -17.82
N GLU A 12 -8.23 12.77 -18.29
CA GLU A 12 -7.36 11.84 -17.57
C GLU A 12 -6.46 12.60 -16.57
N PRO A 13 -6.30 12.08 -15.34
CA PRO A 13 -5.31 12.60 -14.42
C PRO A 13 -3.92 12.60 -15.05
N ARG A 14 -3.14 13.67 -14.80
CA ARG A 14 -1.74 13.76 -15.21
C ARG A 14 -0.96 12.52 -14.77
N ASP A 15 0.11 12.19 -15.49
CA ASP A 15 0.99 11.10 -15.10
C ASP A 15 1.80 11.43 -13.84
N ALA A 16 2.25 10.37 -13.15
CA ALA A 16 3.14 10.51 -12.02
C ALA A 16 4.56 10.87 -12.50
N ALA A 17 5.29 11.62 -11.67
CA ALA A 17 6.68 11.95 -11.97
C ALA A 17 7.53 10.67 -12.14
N ARG A 18 8.54 10.72 -13.01
CA ARG A 18 9.48 9.61 -13.20
C ARG A 18 10.10 9.26 -11.85
N GLY A 19 9.98 7.99 -11.44
CA GLY A 19 10.50 7.51 -10.16
C GLY A 19 9.53 7.63 -8.97
N ALA A 20 8.29 8.07 -9.16
CA ALA A 20 7.28 8.09 -8.08
C ALA A 20 7.04 6.71 -7.43
N ASP A 21 7.27 5.63 -8.20
CA ASP A 21 7.15 4.24 -7.74
C ASP A 21 8.48 3.63 -7.28
N ALA A 22 9.55 4.44 -7.18
CA ALA A 22 10.85 3.97 -6.71
C ALA A 22 10.75 3.46 -5.26
N LEU A 23 11.37 2.31 -5.01
CA LEU A 23 11.40 1.70 -3.69
C LEU A 23 12.52 2.35 -2.86
N VAL A 24 12.17 3.42 -2.14
CA VAL A 24 13.10 4.16 -1.29
C VAL A 24 12.89 3.77 0.17
N GLU A 25 13.83 3.02 0.74
CA GLU A 25 13.77 2.59 2.13
C GLU A 25 13.91 3.76 3.10
N TYR A 26 13.04 3.78 4.12
CA TYR A 26 13.08 4.79 5.18
C TYR A 26 14.09 4.35 6.22
N VAL A 27 15.32 4.84 6.07
CA VAL A 27 16.45 4.54 6.96
C VAL A 27 16.68 5.67 7.97
N PRO A 28 17.28 5.38 9.14
CA PRO A 28 17.67 6.40 10.10
C PRO A 28 18.63 7.44 9.49
N LEU A 29 18.55 8.70 9.92
CA LEU A 29 19.35 9.80 9.32
C LEU A 29 20.84 9.49 9.23
N GLY A 30 21.44 8.93 10.28
CA GLY A 30 22.85 8.54 10.28
C GLY A 30 23.21 7.50 9.21
N ASP A 31 22.29 6.60 8.89
CA ASP A 31 22.46 5.59 7.84
C ASP A 31 22.24 6.18 6.43
N ALA A 32 21.50 7.29 6.32
CA ALA A 32 21.27 7.98 5.05
C ALA A 32 22.47 8.83 4.62
N VAL A 33 23.19 9.42 5.58
CA VAL A 33 24.40 10.23 5.29
C VAL A 33 25.67 9.41 5.25
N ALA A 34 25.76 8.32 6.01
CA ALA A 34 26.89 7.41 5.94
C ALA A 34 26.80 6.57 4.65
N GLN A 35 27.84 6.59 3.82
CA GLN A 35 27.99 5.65 2.69
C GLN A 35 28.33 4.23 3.19
N GLN A 36 27.56 3.71 4.14
CA GLN A 36 27.82 2.43 4.76
C GLN A 36 27.30 1.28 3.89
N ALA A 37 28.11 0.22 3.77
CA ALA A 37 27.70 -0.99 3.07
C ALA A 37 26.61 -1.77 3.84
N CYS A 38 26.59 -1.63 5.16
CA CYS A 38 25.67 -2.33 6.06
C CYS A 38 25.21 -1.43 7.21
N SER A 39 23.90 -1.36 7.44
CA SER A 39 23.32 -0.74 8.62
C SER A 39 23.57 -1.60 9.85
N LYS A 40 24.03 -0.94 10.92
CA LYS A 40 24.14 -1.53 12.25
C LYS A 40 22.86 -1.33 13.07
N ARG A 41 21.87 -0.59 12.55
CA ARG A 41 20.64 -0.27 13.27
C ARG A 41 19.59 -1.34 13.04
N THR A 42 18.91 -1.71 14.12
CA THR A 42 17.75 -2.60 14.07
C THR A 42 16.56 -1.87 13.45
N GLY A 43 15.99 -2.43 12.40
CA GLY A 43 14.80 -1.91 11.75
C GLY A 43 13.51 -2.26 12.51
N PRO A 44 12.42 -1.51 12.31
CA PRO A 44 11.14 -1.76 12.98
C PRO A 44 10.52 -3.12 12.60
N TYR A 45 10.96 -3.72 11.49
CA TYR A 45 10.47 -5.01 11.00
C TYR A 45 11.51 -6.12 11.09
N GLN A 46 12.54 -5.96 11.93
CA GLN A 46 13.66 -6.90 12.02
C GLN A 46 13.20 -8.35 12.21
N ARG A 47 12.38 -8.64 13.22
CA ARG A 47 11.87 -10.01 13.48
C ARG A 47 11.07 -10.59 12.32
N GLN A 48 10.29 -9.75 11.63
CA GLN A 48 9.45 -10.15 10.52
C GLN A 48 10.30 -10.50 9.30
N VAL A 49 11.30 -9.68 9.02
CA VAL A 49 12.25 -9.84 7.92
C VAL A 49 13.16 -11.06 8.16
N GLU A 50 13.71 -11.22 9.37
CA GLU A 50 14.47 -12.42 9.77
C GLU A 50 13.65 -13.69 9.52
N ARG A 51 12.41 -13.72 10.01
CA ARG A 51 11.51 -14.87 9.81
C ARG A 51 11.25 -15.16 8.34
N TRP A 52 11.01 -14.12 7.54
CA TRP A 52 10.74 -14.28 6.10
C TRP A 52 11.95 -14.82 5.36
N LEU A 53 13.16 -14.35 5.70
CA LEU A 53 14.43 -14.80 5.15
C LEU A 53 14.94 -16.12 5.76
N LYS A 54 14.21 -16.71 6.72
CA LYS A 54 14.58 -17.93 7.45
C LYS A 54 15.91 -17.79 8.20
N LEU A 55 16.17 -16.61 8.74
CA LEU A 55 17.31 -16.31 9.61
C LEU A 55 16.96 -16.58 11.08
N LYS A 56 17.94 -16.41 11.97
CA LYS A 56 17.70 -16.44 13.42
C LYS A 56 16.78 -15.28 13.80
N VAL A 57 15.66 -15.59 14.45
CA VAL A 57 14.63 -14.58 14.78
C VAL A 57 14.83 -14.03 16.20
N ASP A 58 15.87 -13.23 16.40
CA ASP A 58 16.13 -12.56 17.69
C ASP A 58 15.78 -11.07 17.71
N GLY A 59 15.42 -10.50 16.56
CA GLY A 59 14.99 -9.12 16.42
C GLY A 59 16.11 -8.11 16.59
N LYS A 60 17.37 -8.53 16.39
CA LYS A 60 18.54 -7.67 16.51
C LYS A 60 19.31 -7.71 15.19
N GLN A 61 19.66 -6.54 14.66
CA GLN A 61 20.51 -6.48 13.48
C GLN A 61 21.87 -7.13 13.75
N SER A 62 22.30 -8.02 12.85
CA SER A 62 23.65 -8.59 12.83
C SER A 62 24.30 -8.43 11.45
N GLY A 63 25.59 -8.77 11.34
CA GLY A 63 26.27 -8.79 10.05
C GLY A 63 25.64 -9.78 9.05
N ALA A 64 25.22 -10.95 9.55
CA ALA A 64 24.55 -11.97 8.72
C ALA A 64 23.17 -11.48 8.23
N ASP A 65 22.40 -10.84 9.10
CA ASP A 65 21.11 -10.25 8.73
C ASP A 65 21.29 -9.16 7.69
N CYS A 66 22.24 -8.25 7.89
CA CYS A 66 22.51 -7.20 6.93
C CYS A 66 22.81 -7.75 5.53
N VAL A 67 23.69 -8.76 5.42
CA VAL A 67 24.04 -9.37 4.13
C VAL A 67 22.81 -9.94 3.44
N ALA A 68 21.98 -10.69 4.17
CA ALA A 68 20.77 -11.30 3.62
C ALA A 68 19.72 -10.25 3.21
N VAL A 69 19.47 -9.25 4.05
CA VAL A 69 18.52 -8.16 3.76
C VAL A 69 19.01 -7.30 2.60
N ARG A 70 20.31 -7.00 2.53
CA ARG A 70 20.92 -6.25 1.42
C ARG A 70 20.82 -7.01 0.10
N ALA A 71 21.03 -8.33 0.11
CA ALA A 71 20.85 -9.16 -1.08
C ALA A 71 19.40 -9.09 -1.58
N PHE A 72 18.42 -9.14 -0.68
CA PHE A 72 17.01 -8.93 -1.00
C PHE A 72 16.75 -7.52 -1.58
N GLN A 73 17.22 -6.48 -0.90
CA GLN A 73 17.04 -5.09 -1.35
C GLN A 73 17.66 -4.85 -2.73
N THR A 74 18.86 -5.37 -2.97
CA THR A 74 19.53 -5.29 -4.28
C THR A 74 18.72 -5.98 -5.36
N ARG A 75 18.26 -7.22 -5.11
CA ARG A 75 17.43 -7.99 -6.05
C ARG A 75 16.16 -7.26 -6.45
N TYR A 76 15.52 -6.58 -5.50
CA TYR A 76 14.25 -5.87 -5.72
C TYR A 76 14.42 -4.36 -5.92
N LYS A 77 15.67 -3.88 -6.11
CA LYS A 77 16.01 -2.48 -6.39
C LYS A 77 15.50 -1.50 -5.31
N ILE A 78 15.47 -1.95 -4.05
CA ILE A 78 15.17 -1.12 -2.89
C ILE A 78 16.44 -0.35 -2.53
N LYS A 79 16.34 0.99 -2.42
CA LYS A 79 17.47 1.88 -2.18
C LYS A 79 17.26 2.72 -0.90
N PRO A 80 18.29 2.95 -0.08
CA PRO A 80 19.62 2.36 -0.18
C PRO A 80 19.61 0.86 0.20
N ALA A 81 20.39 0.04 -0.49
CA ALA A 81 20.50 -1.39 -0.23
C ALA A 81 21.57 -1.65 0.84
N ILE A 82 21.24 -1.35 2.10
CA ILE A 82 22.16 -1.37 3.24
C ILE A 82 21.76 -2.38 4.33
N GLY A 83 20.83 -3.29 4.02
CA GLY A 83 20.43 -4.35 4.95
C GLY A 83 19.54 -3.89 6.11
N TYR A 84 19.01 -2.67 6.06
CA TYR A 84 18.07 -2.17 7.07
C TYR A 84 16.68 -2.79 6.89
N ALA A 85 16.15 -3.47 7.90
CA ALA A 85 14.81 -4.08 7.90
C ALA A 85 13.68 -3.04 8.07
N GLY A 86 13.58 -2.13 7.11
CA GLY A 86 12.65 -0.99 7.11
C GLY A 86 11.27 -1.29 6.50
N PRO A 87 10.38 -0.28 6.49
CA PRO A 87 9.02 -0.41 6.00
C PRO A 87 8.91 -0.82 4.53
N VAL A 88 9.82 -0.39 3.66
CA VAL A 88 9.73 -0.72 2.22
C VAL A 88 10.13 -2.17 1.98
N THR A 89 11.21 -2.62 2.60
CA THR A 89 11.64 -4.03 2.56
C THR A 89 10.53 -4.94 3.05
N TRP A 90 9.94 -4.63 4.20
CA TRP A 90 8.84 -5.44 4.73
C TRP A 90 7.59 -5.40 3.85
N ALA A 91 7.17 -4.23 3.38
CA ALA A 91 6.01 -4.11 2.50
C ALA A 91 6.21 -4.90 1.19
N HIS A 92 7.44 -4.91 0.64
CA HIS A 92 7.75 -5.72 -0.53
C HIS A 92 7.66 -7.22 -0.23
N MET A 93 8.20 -7.69 0.90
CA MET A 93 8.06 -9.08 1.35
C MET A 93 6.60 -9.51 1.53
N GLN A 94 5.76 -8.61 2.06
CA GLN A 94 4.32 -8.86 2.21
C GLN A 94 3.63 -9.00 0.85
N LEU A 95 3.97 -8.12 -0.11
CA LEU A 95 3.49 -8.23 -1.48
C LEU A 95 3.88 -9.57 -2.11
N LEU A 96 5.17 -9.95 -2.03
CA LEU A 96 5.67 -11.23 -2.56
C LEU A 96 4.93 -12.43 -1.96
N SER A 97 4.74 -12.42 -0.65
CA SER A 97 4.01 -13.48 0.08
C SER A 97 2.55 -13.60 -0.37
N ALA A 98 1.95 -12.50 -0.80
CA ALA A 98 0.55 -12.45 -1.22
C ALA A 98 0.33 -12.72 -2.71
N ARG A 99 1.36 -12.66 -3.57
CA ARG A 99 1.22 -12.70 -5.04
C ARG A 99 0.40 -13.88 -5.56
N LYS A 100 0.65 -15.09 -5.06
CA LYS A 100 -0.03 -16.30 -5.54
C LYS A 100 -1.48 -16.37 -5.07
N ASN A 101 -1.72 -16.06 -3.80
CA ASN A 101 -3.05 -16.08 -3.21
C ASN A 101 -3.12 -15.04 -2.07
N PRO A 102 -3.60 -13.82 -2.34
CA PRO A 102 -3.68 -12.80 -1.30
C PRO A 102 -4.70 -13.12 -0.20
N ASN A 103 -5.64 -14.05 -0.46
CA ASN A 103 -6.65 -14.50 0.48
C ASN A 103 -6.34 -15.90 1.08
N ALA A 104 -5.08 -16.32 1.12
CA ALA A 104 -4.71 -17.64 1.67
C ALA A 104 -5.20 -17.86 3.11
N ALA A 105 -5.29 -16.81 3.92
CA ALA A 105 -5.81 -16.85 5.29
C ALA A 105 -7.34 -16.78 5.40
N GLY A 106 -8.07 -16.74 4.28
CA GLY A 106 -9.54 -16.74 4.24
C GLY A 106 -10.21 -15.51 4.86
N LYS A 107 -9.49 -14.40 5.07
CA LYS A 107 -10.00 -13.21 5.75
C LYS A 107 -10.91 -12.36 4.88
N CYS A 108 -10.65 -12.29 3.57
CA CYS A 108 -11.57 -11.62 2.66
C CYS A 108 -12.75 -12.53 2.31
N PRO A 109 -14.00 -12.07 2.48
CA PRO A 109 -15.19 -12.87 2.21
C PRO A 109 -15.31 -13.26 0.73
N VAL A 110 -15.52 -14.56 0.50
CA VAL A 110 -15.82 -15.11 -0.82
C VAL A 110 -17.30 -14.89 -1.14
N ARG A 111 -17.58 -14.15 -2.22
CA ARG A 111 -18.94 -13.79 -2.65
C ARG A 111 -19.07 -13.91 -4.15
N THR A 112 -20.29 -14.13 -4.66
CA THR A 112 -20.56 -14.22 -6.10
C THR A 112 -20.37 -12.88 -6.83
N TYR A 113 -20.45 -11.76 -6.10
CA TYR A 113 -20.14 -10.40 -6.57
C TYR A 113 -18.70 -9.98 -6.24
N ARG A 114 -18.28 -8.82 -6.74
CA ARG A 114 -16.95 -8.26 -6.50
C ARG A 114 -16.83 -7.75 -5.05
N VAL A 115 -15.73 -8.12 -4.39
CA VAL A 115 -15.33 -7.57 -3.09
C VAL A 115 -13.94 -6.96 -3.23
N ALA A 116 -13.82 -5.66 -2.99
CA ALA A 116 -12.53 -5.00 -2.78
C ALA A 116 -12.06 -5.32 -1.36
N CYS A 117 -10.96 -6.04 -1.26
CA CYS A 117 -10.39 -6.51 -0.02
C CYS A 117 -9.27 -5.57 0.43
N VAL A 118 -9.32 -5.07 1.66
CA VAL A 118 -8.34 -4.14 2.22
C VAL A 118 -7.75 -4.74 3.49
N ASP A 119 -6.51 -5.23 3.38
CA ASP A 119 -5.76 -5.80 4.50
C ASP A 119 -4.86 -4.72 5.12
N LEU A 120 -5.32 -4.12 6.22
CA LEU A 120 -4.58 -3.06 6.89
C LEU A 120 -3.28 -3.56 7.53
N ALA A 121 -3.19 -4.83 7.93
CA ALA A 121 -1.98 -5.36 8.56
C ALA A 121 -0.86 -5.59 7.55
N ARG A 122 -1.21 -6.09 6.34
CA ARG A 122 -0.25 -6.30 5.26
C ARG A 122 -0.04 -5.06 4.38
N GLN A 123 -0.88 -4.03 4.54
CA GLN A 123 -0.91 -2.86 3.66
C GLN A 123 -1.07 -3.27 2.17
N LEU A 124 -2.01 -4.19 1.93
CA LEU A 124 -2.33 -4.70 0.59
C LEU A 124 -3.81 -4.51 0.29
N THR A 125 -4.12 -4.33 -0.99
CA THR A 125 -5.49 -4.42 -1.49
C THR A 125 -5.57 -5.21 -2.79
N TRP A 126 -6.71 -5.86 -3.01
CA TRP A 126 -7.05 -6.59 -4.22
C TRP A 126 -8.56 -6.61 -4.41
N VAL A 127 -9.04 -7.02 -5.58
CA VAL A 127 -10.47 -7.29 -5.81
C VAL A 127 -10.63 -8.74 -6.20
N GLN A 128 -11.62 -9.42 -5.61
CA GLN A 128 -11.97 -10.79 -5.99
C GLN A 128 -13.46 -10.93 -6.30
N LYS A 129 -13.80 -11.87 -7.19
CA LYS A 129 -15.16 -12.36 -7.43
C LYS A 129 -15.11 -13.89 -7.26
N GLY A 130 -15.84 -14.40 -6.29
CA GLY A 130 -15.61 -15.74 -5.77
C GLY A 130 -14.20 -15.84 -5.18
N GLN A 131 -13.48 -16.90 -5.56
CA GLN A 131 -12.07 -17.10 -5.22
C GLN A 131 -11.11 -16.48 -6.25
N LYS A 132 -11.63 -16.03 -7.41
CA LYS A 132 -10.81 -15.44 -8.47
C LYS A 132 -10.45 -14.01 -8.12
N VAL A 133 -9.15 -13.73 -8.01
CA VAL A 133 -8.62 -12.37 -7.95
C VAL A 133 -8.74 -11.74 -9.34
N VAL A 134 -9.43 -10.62 -9.45
CA VAL A 134 -9.67 -9.88 -10.71
C VAL A 134 -8.86 -8.58 -10.79
N TYR A 135 -8.20 -8.20 -9.70
CA TYR A 135 -7.27 -7.07 -9.61
C TYR A 135 -6.30 -7.29 -8.45
N GLY A 136 -5.03 -6.98 -8.63
CA GLY A 136 -4.00 -7.06 -7.60
C GLY A 136 -3.54 -8.50 -7.29
N PRO A 137 -2.95 -8.74 -6.10
CA PRO A 137 -2.76 -7.77 -5.02
C PRO A 137 -1.76 -6.67 -5.36
N VAL A 138 -2.00 -5.48 -4.82
CA VAL A 138 -1.09 -4.32 -4.93
C VAL A 138 -0.77 -3.76 -3.54
N PRO A 139 0.40 -3.12 -3.37
CA PRO A 139 0.68 -2.35 -2.16
C PRO A 139 -0.26 -1.15 -2.06
N MET A 140 -0.61 -0.78 -0.83
CA MET A 140 -1.39 0.42 -0.53
C MET A 140 -0.89 1.11 0.73
N ARG A 141 -1.36 2.33 0.97
CA ARG A 141 -1.15 3.02 2.25
C ARG A 141 -2.47 3.49 2.84
N SER A 142 -2.81 2.90 3.98
CA SER A 142 -4.01 3.26 4.73
C SER A 142 -3.76 4.42 5.69
N GLY A 143 -4.79 4.83 6.42
CA GLY A 143 -4.74 5.90 7.41
C GLY A 143 -3.61 5.73 8.43
N ARG A 144 -2.94 6.84 8.79
CA ARG A 144 -1.90 6.89 9.84
C ARG A 144 -2.52 6.99 11.25
N ALA A 145 -1.68 7.01 12.28
CA ALA A 145 -2.12 7.25 13.66
C ALA A 145 -2.94 8.55 13.75
N GLY A 146 -4.05 8.53 14.50
CA GLY A 146 -5.02 9.64 14.56
C GLY A 146 -6.02 9.71 13.39
N TYR A 147 -5.75 9.01 12.28
CA TYR A 147 -6.59 9.04 11.07
C TYR A 147 -6.82 7.65 10.50
N ARG A 148 -7.08 6.66 11.37
CA ARG A 148 -7.17 5.24 10.98
C ARG A 148 -8.27 5.02 9.92
N THR A 149 -7.97 4.19 8.93
CA THR A 149 -9.00 3.70 7.98
C THR A 149 -10.01 2.85 8.74
N ARG A 150 -11.30 3.10 8.53
CA ARG A 150 -12.37 2.39 9.24
C ARG A 150 -12.44 0.94 8.75
N THR A 151 -12.66 0.02 9.68
CA THR A 151 -12.84 -1.41 9.39
C THR A 151 -14.31 -1.76 9.22
N GLY A 152 -14.58 -2.90 8.58
CA GLY A 152 -15.92 -3.42 8.35
C GLY A 152 -16.31 -3.46 6.88
N TRP A 153 -17.61 -3.58 6.67
CA TRP A 153 -18.22 -3.65 5.35
C TRP A 153 -18.68 -2.28 4.88
N PHE A 154 -18.37 -2.00 3.62
CA PHE A 154 -18.73 -0.75 2.96
C PHE A 154 -19.19 -1.01 1.52
N THR A 155 -19.65 0.05 0.87
CA THR A 155 -20.07 0.04 -0.53
C THR A 155 -19.40 1.21 -1.23
N VAL A 156 -18.86 1.01 -2.44
CA VAL A 156 -18.43 2.11 -3.29
C VAL A 156 -19.65 2.94 -3.66
N TYR A 157 -19.81 4.10 -3.04
CA TYR A 157 -21.01 4.92 -3.17
C TYR A 157 -20.84 6.06 -4.18
N TRP A 158 -19.61 6.49 -4.42
CA TRP A 158 -19.29 7.57 -5.33
C TRP A 158 -17.91 7.39 -5.95
N LYS A 159 -17.80 7.73 -7.22
CA LYS A 159 -16.58 7.69 -7.99
C LYS A 159 -16.40 9.04 -8.65
N HIS A 160 -15.19 9.58 -8.58
CA HIS A 160 -14.85 10.85 -9.19
C HIS A 160 -13.39 10.83 -9.68
N LYS A 161 -13.17 10.89 -11.00
CA LYS A 161 -11.87 10.61 -11.60
C LYS A 161 -10.83 11.68 -11.26
N ASN A 162 -11.21 12.96 -11.31
CA ASN A 162 -10.32 14.11 -11.12
C ASN A 162 -10.59 14.83 -9.79
N HIS A 163 -10.97 14.09 -8.74
CA HIS A 163 -11.34 14.69 -7.46
C HIS A 163 -10.19 15.48 -6.81
N VAL A 164 -10.52 16.63 -6.25
CA VAL A 164 -9.65 17.42 -5.36
C VAL A 164 -10.30 17.47 -3.98
N SER A 165 -9.54 17.09 -2.94
CA SER A 165 -10.03 17.17 -1.57
C SER A 165 -10.24 18.63 -1.17
N THR A 166 -11.44 19.01 -0.77
CA THR A 166 -11.73 20.36 -0.25
C THR A 166 -11.14 20.61 1.13
N ILE A 167 -10.88 19.55 1.91
CA ILE A 167 -10.32 19.65 3.27
C ILE A 167 -8.79 19.76 3.24
N TYR A 168 -8.14 19.03 2.33
CA TYR A 168 -6.67 18.97 2.26
C TYR A 168 -6.09 19.71 1.05
N ASN A 169 -6.94 20.32 0.21
CA ASN A 169 -6.58 20.98 -1.04
C ASN A 169 -5.58 20.19 -1.90
N THR A 170 -5.80 18.88 -1.99
CA THR A 170 -4.86 17.93 -2.62
C THR A 170 -5.59 17.06 -3.65
N PRO A 171 -5.01 16.84 -4.85
CA PRO A 171 -5.56 15.92 -5.84
C PRO A 171 -5.68 14.49 -5.32
N MET A 172 -6.82 13.85 -5.60
CA MET A 172 -7.10 12.45 -5.32
C MET A 172 -7.54 11.74 -6.62
N PRO A 173 -6.61 11.46 -7.55
CA PRO A 173 -6.97 10.87 -8.84
C PRO A 173 -7.60 9.49 -8.69
N TYR A 174 -8.56 9.18 -9.55
CA TYR A 174 -9.33 7.93 -9.56
C TYR A 174 -9.99 7.63 -8.20
N SER A 175 -10.62 8.64 -7.59
CA SER A 175 -11.24 8.52 -6.27
C SER A 175 -12.49 7.64 -6.27
N GLN A 176 -12.50 6.62 -5.43
CA GLN A 176 -13.59 5.66 -5.28
C GLN A 176 -13.98 5.58 -3.79
N PHE A 177 -14.97 6.37 -3.42
CA PHE A 177 -15.39 6.58 -2.03
C PHE A 177 -16.23 5.42 -1.52
N PHE A 178 -15.92 4.96 -0.32
CA PHE A 178 -16.62 3.83 0.30
C PHE A 178 -17.07 4.07 1.75
N SER A 179 -16.49 5.02 2.47
CA SER A 179 -16.89 5.30 3.86
C SER A 179 -16.72 6.77 4.22
N GLY A 180 -17.79 7.57 4.29
CA GLY A 180 -17.77 8.95 4.85
C GLY A 180 -16.50 9.78 4.53
N GLY A 181 -16.14 9.87 3.24
CA GLY A 181 -14.94 10.57 2.76
C GLY A 181 -13.68 9.72 2.56
N GLN A 182 -13.59 8.53 3.14
CA GLN A 182 -12.51 7.56 2.85
C GLN A 182 -12.74 6.90 1.49
N ALA A 183 -11.69 6.89 0.67
CA ALA A 183 -11.72 6.40 -0.70
C ALA A 183 -10.46 5.60 -1.04
N PHE A 184 -10.55 4.77 -2.08
CA PHE A 184 -9.36 4.40 -2.86
C PHE A 184 -9.01 5.57 -3.78
N HIS A 185 -7.76 5.99 -3.82
CA HIS A 185 -7.30 6.98 -4.80
C HIS A 185 -5.79 6.91 -5.00
N ALA A 186 -5.31 7.42 -6.12
CA ALA A 186 -3.90 7.58 -6.37
C ALA A 186 -3.28 8.66 -5.49
N VAL A 187 -1.97 8.53 -5.25
CA VAL A 187 -1.11 9.65 -4.89
C VAL A 187 -0.04 9.83 -5.96
N TYR A 188 0.45 11.05 -6.14
CA TYR A 188 1.55 11.35 -7.07
C TYR A 188 2.94 11.10 -6.51
N GLY A 189 3.03 10.76 -5.22
CA GLY A 189 4.28 10.50 -4.52
C GLY A 189 4.35 9.08 -3.97
N ASP A 190 5.36 8.85 -3.13
CA ASP A 190 5.63 7.54 -2.56
C ASP A 190 4.50 7.05 -1.63
N ILE A 191 3.95 5.88 -1.95
CA ILE A 191 2.97 5.18 -1.12
C ILE A 191 3.58 4.55 0.13
N TYR A 192 4.90 4.40 0.25
CA TYR A 192 5.52 3.87 1.45
C TYR A 192 5.81 4.94 2.51
N ASN A 193 5.65 6.22 2.18
CA ASN A 193 5.84 7.31 3.14
C ASN A 193 4.90 7.14 4.35
N PRO A 194 5.44 7.07 5.59
CA PRO A 194 4.65 6.82 6.79
C PRO A 194 3.65 7.93 7.13
N ASN A 195 3.87 9.16 6.66
CA ASN A 195 3.11 10.35 7.03
C ASN A 195 1.72 10.47 6.37
N GLY A 196 1.36 9.56 5.47
CA GLY A 196 -0.01 9.42 4.97
C GLY A 196 -0.59 8.06 5.34
N SER A 197 -1.86 7.77 5.05
CA SER A 197 -2.88 8.70 4.56
C SER A 197 -3.64 9.34 5.73
N TRP A 198 -4.61 10.20 5.42
CA TRP A 198 -5.58 10.74 6.38
C TRP A 198 -6.87 9.90 6.49
N GLY A 199 -6.77 8.60 6.18
CA GLY A 199 -7.85 7.61 6.31
C GLY A 199 -8.18 6.89 5.01
N CYS A 200 -7.85 7.48 3.85
CA CYS A 200 -8.02 6.84 2.54
C CYS A 200 -7.08 5.64 2.34
N VAL A 201 -7.38 4.83 1.33
CA VAL A 201 -6.47 3.80 0.81
C VAL A 201 -5.73 4.40 -0.38
N ASN A 202 -4.49 4.84 -0.16
CA ASN A 202 -3.65 5.42 -1.20
C ASN A 202 -3.02 4.32 -2.05
N LEU A 203 -2.99 4.54 -3.36
CA LEU A 203 -2.44 3.64 -4.37
C LEU A 203 -1.43 4.38 -5.24
N ARG A 204 -0.60 3.61 -5.95
CA ARG A 204 0.17 4.15 -7.08
C ARG A 204 -0.80 4.55 -8.18
N LEU A 205 -0.41 5.51 -9.02
CA LEU A 205 -1.31 6.03 -10.06
C LEU A 205 -1.77 4.93 -11.02
N ALA A 206 -0.86 4.06 -11.47
CA ALA A 206 -1.20 2.96 -12.37
C ALA A 206 -2.14 1.93 -11.73
N ASP A 207 -1.95 1.63 -10.44
CA ASP A 207 -2.81 0.73 -9.67
C ASP A 207 -4.22 1.33 -9.53
N ALA A 208 -4.32 2.61 -9.17
CA ALA A 208 -5.59 3.32 -9.07
C ALA A 208 -6.34 3.41 -10.41
N ARG A 209 -5.62 3.69 -11.51
CA ARG A 209 -6.16 3.71 -12.88
C ARG A 209 -6.73 2.36 -13.27
N THR A 210 -6.04 1.28 -12.96
CA THR A 210 -6.53 -0.08 -13.22
C THR A 210 -7.73 -0.41 -12.34
N LEU A 211 -7.67 -0.10 -11.04
CA LEU A 211 -8.76 -0.32 -10.10
C LEU A 211 -10.03 0.43 -10.51
N TRP A 212 -9.89 1.64 -11.05
CA TRP A 212 -10.99 2.46 -11.56
C TRP A 212 -11.81 1.74 -12.65
N GLY A 213 -11.13 1.00 -13.54
CA GLY A 213 -11.79 0.18 -14.56
C GLY A 213 -12.51 -1.04 -13.97
N VAL A 214 -11.99 -1.58 -12.87
CA VAL A 214 -12.46 -2.83 -12.24
C VAL A 214 -13.66 -2.60 -11.31
N LEU A 215 -13.55 -1.67 -10.36
CA LEU A 215 -14.60 -1.40 -9.38
C LEU A 215 -15.67 -0.47 -9.94
N LYS A 216 -16.92 -0.77 -9.62
CA LYS A 216 -18.10 0.01 -9.99
C LYS A 216 -18.80 0.53 -8.74
N LYS A 217 -19.66 1.53 -8.93
CA LYS A 217 -20.61 1.93 -7.88
C LYS A 217 -21.43 0.71 -7.45
N ASN A 218 -21.72 0.61 -6.17
CA ASN A 218 -22.37 -0.52 -5.50
C ASN A 218 -21.51 -1.79 -5.31
N ASP A 219 -20.28 -1.86 -5.82
CA ASP A 219 -19.36 -2.94 -5.44
C ASP A 219 -19.00 -2.84 -3.94
N ARG A 220 -18.78 -3.99 -3.30
CA ARG A 220 -18.56 -4.08 -1.86
C ARG A 220 -17.09 -3.92 -1.52
N VAL A 221 -16.82 -3.28 -0.39
CA VAL A 221 -15.47 -3.13 0.17
C VAL A 221 -15.45 -3.77 1.55
N TYR A 222 -14.45 -4.61 1.81
CA TYR A 222 -14.24 -5.22 3.12
C TYR A 222 -12.86 -4.84 3.65
N VAL A 223 -12.83 -4.17 4.80
CA VAL A 223 -11.62 -3.65 5.43
C VAL A 223 -11.40 -4.34 6.77
N TRP A 224 -10.21 -4.90 7.00
CA TRP A 224 -9.87 -5.56 8.26
C TRP A 224 -8.41 -5.35 8.67
N GLY A 225 -8.10 -5.77 9.89
CA GLY A 225 -6.77 -5.66 10.46
C GLY A 225 -6.47 -4.26 10.97
N ARG A 226 -5.18 -4.00 11.22
CA ARG A 226 -4.70 -2.72 11.72
C ARG A 226 -3.32 -2.43 11.14
N ARG A 227 -3.10 -1.20 10.66
CA ARG A 227 -1.78 -0.78 10.19
C ARG A 227 -0.82 -0.70 11.38
N ALA A 228 0.41 -1.17 11.18
CA ALA A 228 1.44 -1.08 12.20
C ALA A 228 1.67 0.39 12.63
N GLY A 229 1.76 0.64 13.94
CA GLY A 229 1.98 1.98 14.49
C GLY A 229 0.76 2.90 14.49
N THR A 230 -0.43 2.44 14.05
CA THR A 230 -1.65 3.26 14.06
C THR A 230 -2.56 2.80 15.14
#